data_AF-A0A6P9C9F8-F1
#
_entry.id   AF-A0A6P9C9F8-F1
#
_cell.length_a   1.000
_cell.length_b   1.000
_cell.length_c   1.000
_cell.angle_alpha   90.00
_cell.angle_beta   90.00
_cell.angle_gamma   90.00
#
_symmetry.space_group_name_H-M   'P 1'
#
loop_
_entity.id
_entity.type
_entity.pdbx_description
1 polymer ?
#
loop_
_entity_poly.entity_id
_entity_poly.type
_entity_poly.pdbx_seq_one_letter_code
_entity_poly.pdbx_strand_id
1 'polypeptide(L)'
;PQKPRTERPPAQAAEAEASGASVSRERRPSLQRFRERFLLPGAPLVLEGVVEHWPCLRKWSVDYLLQLAGNRTVPVELGARYTDQDWSQNLMTVAEFIRRFVEQENPNGYLAQHQLFDQIPELKEDIGIPDYCCLGKNDEEEITINAWFGPSGTISPLHQDPQQNFLVQVMGRKYIRLFSPDQSEKLYPHEGHLLHNTSQVDVEDPDLVKFPKFKAAAFQDCILSPGEVLFIPASYWHYVRALETSFSVSFWWS
;
A
#
# COMPACT_ATOMS: atom_id res chain seq x y z
N PRO A 1 -45.09 39.30 39.04
CA PRO A 1 -45.25 38.50 37.80
C PRO A 1 -43.96 38.51 36.97
N GLN A 2 -43.13 37.47 37.14
CA GLN A 2 -41.88 37.28 36.39
C GLN A 2 -42.19 36.81 34.96
N LYS A 3 -41.52 37.38 33.96
CA LYS A 3 -41.59 36.94 32.55
C LYS A 3 -40.84 35.60 32.39
N PRO A 4 -41.33 34.67 31.56
CA PRO A 4 -40.67 33.38 31.37
C PRO A 4 -39.41 33.55 30.50
N ARG A 5 -38.30 32.96 30.98
CA ARG A 5 -37.06 32.78 30.21
C ARG A 5 -37.31 31.70 29.15
N THR A 6 -37.19 32.08 27.87
CA THR A 6 -37.09 31.13 26.77
C THR A 6 -35.69 30.52 26.76
N GLU A 7 -35.59 29.22 27.04
CA GLU A 7 -34.37 28.43 26.88
C GLU A 7 -34.05 28.27 25.39
N ARG A 8 -32.80 28.55 25.01
CA ARG A 8 -32.28 28.22 23.67
C ARG A 8 -32.06 26.71 23.59
N PRO A 9 -32.40 26.06 22.47
CA PRO A 9 -32.08 24.65 22.27
C PRO A 9 -30.55 24.46 22.24
N PRO A 10 -30.04 23.30 22.67
CA PRO A 10 -28.62 23.01 22.64
C PRO A 10 -28.11 23.06 21.20
N ALA A 11 -26.94 23.68 21.01
CA ALA A 11 -26.25 23.66 19.73
C ALA A 11 -25.99 22.19 19.35
N GLN A 12 -26.55 21.76 18.22
CA GLN A 12 -26.12 20.52 17.58
C GLN A 12 -24.63 20.68 17.29
N ALA A 13 -23.79 19.88 17.94
CA ALA A 13 -22.41 19.73 17.53
C ALA A 13 -22.43 19.23 16.09
N ALA A 14 -21.97 20.06 15.15
CA ALA A 14 -21.76 19.62 13.79
C ALA A 14 -20.78 18.44 13.84
N GLU A 15 -21.24 17.24 13.52
CA GLU A 15 -20.36 16.08 13.32
C GLU A 15 -19.40 16.44 12.18
N ALA A 16 -18.14 16.70 12.52
CA ALA A 16 -17.11 16.95 11.51
C ALA A 16 -16.87 15.65 10.73
N GLU A 17 -17.38 15.58 9.51
CA GLU A 17 -16.96 14.57 8.54
C GLU A 17 -15.49 14.81 8.19
N ALA A 18 -14.68 13.75 8.18
CA ALA A 18 -13.29 13.86 7.79
C ALA A 18 -13.17 14.25 6.31
N SER A 19 -12.35 15.24 6.01
CA SER A 19 -11.99 15.62 4.63
C SER A 19 -10.83 14.76 4.13
N GLY A 20 -11.02 14.06 3.02
CA GLY A 20 -9.93 13.38 2.30
C GLY A 20 -9.07 14.38 1.53
N ALA A 21 -7.76 14.35 1.74
CA ALA A 21 -6.79 15.10 0.93
C ALA A 21 -6.16 14.20 -0.14
N SER A 22 -5.58 14.78 -1.19
CA SER A 22 -4.75 14.01 -2.12
C SER A 22 -3.31 13.98 -1.65
N VAL A 23 -2.62 12.85 -1.81
CA VAL A 23 -1.18 12.76 -1.57
C VAL A 23 -0.45 13.74 -2.50
N SER A 24 0.51 14.48 -1.95
CA SER A 24 1.35 15.41 -2.72
C SER A 24 2.17 14.67 -3.78
N ARG A 25 2.44 15.33 -4.91
CA ARG A 25 3.31 14.80 -5.98
C ARG A 25 4.47 15.75 -6.23
N GLU A 26 5.70 15.21 -6.33
CA GLU A 26 6.88 16.00 -6.72
C GLU A 26 7.74 15.24 -7.74
N ARG A 27 8.15 15.94 -8.80
CA ARG A 27 9.04 15.39 -9.83
C ARG A 27 10.50 15.55 -9.41
N ARG A 28 11.19 14.43 -9.22
CA ARG A 28 12.63 14.34 -8.89
C ARG A 28 13.10 15.39 -7.87
N PRO A 29 12.50 15.47 -6.67
CA PRO A 29 12.99 16.38 -5.64
C PRO A 29 14.43 16.05 -5.26
N SER A 30 15.22 17.05 -4.87
CA SER A 30 16.56 16.79 -4.34
C SER A 30 16.49 15.94 -3.06
N LEU A 31 17.56 15.18 -2.77
CA LEU A 31 17.66 14.41 -1.53
C LEU A 31 17.40 15.28 -0.29
N GLN A 32 17.95 16.50 -0.27
CA GLN A 32 17.72 17.46 0.81
C GLN A 32 16.24 17.83 0.95
N ARG A 33 15.56 18.14 -0.16
CA ARG A 33 14.15 18.50 -0.14
C ARG A 33 13.29 17.33 0.32
N PHE A 34 13.54 16.14 -0.21
CA PHE A 34 12.86 14.91 0.24
C PHE A 34 13.04 14.71 1.75
N ARG A 35 14.29 14.82 2.22
CA ARG A 35 14.63 14.66 3.64
C ARG A 35 13.87 15.63 4.54
N GLU A 36 13.96 16.93 4.25
CA GLU A 36 13.45 17.99 5.12
C GLU A 36 11.92 18.10 5.11
N ARG A 37 11.28 17.80 3.97
CA ARG A 37 9.84 18.06 3.77
C ARG A 37 8.98 16.81 3.91
N PHE A 38 9.56 15.61 3.74
CA PHE A 38 8.80 14.36 3.68
C PHE A 38 9.33 13.29 4.64
N LEU A 39 10.63 12.95 4.55
CA LEU A 39 11.19 11.91 5.41
C LEU A 39 11.17 12.27 6.90
N LEU A 40 11.77 13.41 7.29
CA LEU A 40 11.85 13.82 8.69
C LEU A 40 10.47 14.14 9.30
N PRO A 41 9.55 14.82 8.59
CA PRO A 41 8.19 15.04 9.11
C PRO A 41 7.29 13.81 9.07
N GLY A 42 7.67 12.74 8.35
CA GLY A 42 6.80 11.58 8.11
C GLY A 42 5.59 11.92 7.24
N ALA A 43 5.80 12.62 6.12
CA ALA A 43 4.73 12.99 5.19
C ALA A 43 4.79 12.13 3.91
N PRO A 44 3.69 11.46 3.51
CA PRO A 44 3.64 10.71 2.27
C PRO A 44 3.86 11.58 1.04
N LEU A 45 4.45 10.99 0.00
CA LEU A 45 4.77 11.68 -1.25
C LEU A 45 4.73 10.71 -2.42
N VAL A 46 4.13 11.10 -3.53
CA VAL A 46 4.36 10.46 -4.83
C VAL A 46 5.54 11.14 -5.52
N LEU A 47 6.59 10.37 -5.78
CA LEU A 47 7.76 10.79 -6.54
C LEU A 47 7.56 10.44 -8.02
N GLU A 48 7.71 11.44 -8.88
CA GLU A 48 7.64 11.28 -10.33
C GLU A 48 9.03 11.42 -10.99
N GLY A 49 9.25 10.69 -12.09
CA GLY A 49 10.48 10.80 -12.88
C GLY A 49 11.72 10.16 -12.26
N VAL A 50 11.58 9.44 -11.14
CA VAL A 50 12.70 8.79 -10.44
C VAL A 50 13.08 7.47 -11.10
N VAL A 51 12.09 6.68 -11.51
CA VAL A 51 12.29 5.31 -12.01
C VAL A 51 11.94 5.12 -13.49
N GLU A 52 11.62 6.20 -14.22
CA GLU A 52 11.22 6.15 -15.65
C GLU A 52 12.24 5.45 -16.57
N HIS A 53 13.50 5.35 -16.13
CA HIS A 53 14.60 4.72 -16.84
C HIS A 53 14.75 3.21 -16.53
N TRP A 54 14.02 2.68 -15.55
CA TRP A 54 14.11 1.26 -15.17
C TRP A 54 13.64 0.35 -16.31
N PRO A 55 14.40 -0.71 -16.66
CA PRO A 55 14.01 -1.65 -17.70
C PRO A 55 12.64 -2.31 -17.45
N CYS A 56 12.26 -2.55 -16.18
CA CYS A 56 11.00 -3.21 -15.83
C CYS A 56 9.76 -2.51 -16.42
N LEU A 57 9.78 -1.17 -16.53
CA LEU A 57 8.66 -0.38 -17.07
C LEU A 57 8.41 -0.60 -18.57
N ARG A 58 9.38 -1.17 -19.29
CA ARG A 58 9.27 -1.47 -20.73
C ARG A 58 9.25 -2.97 -21.00
N LYS A 59 9.94 -3.75 -20.17
CA LYS A 59 10.12 -5.19 -20.37
C LYS A 59 8.99 -6.01 -19.77
N TRP A 60 8.52 -5.66 -18.58
CA TRP A 60 7.63 -6.55 -17.83
C TRP A 60 6.21 -6.50 -18.39
N SER A 61 5.75 -7.67 -18.81
CA SER A 61 4.39 -7.99 -19.18
C SER A 61 4.05 -9.35 -18.58
N VAL A 62 2.77 -9.73 -18.56
CA VAL A 62 2.37 -11.08 -18.10
C VAL A 62 3.10 -12.17 -18.90
N ASP A 63 3.22 -12.00 -20.23
CA ASP A 63 3.94 -12.94 -21.09
C ASP A 63 5.43 -13.02 -20.75
N TYR A 64 6.08 -11.88 -20.49
CA TYR A 64 7.49 -11.85 -20.12
C TYR A 64 7.72 -12.60 -18.79
N LEU A 65 6.88 -12.32 -17.78
CA LEU A 65 6.95 -12.99 -16.48
C LEU A 65 6.69 -14.50 -16.60
N LEU A 66 5.73 -14.89 -17.45
CA LEU A 66 5.44 -16.30 -17.72
C LEU A 66 6.63 -17.01 -18.37
N GLN A 67 7.30 -16.38 -19.33
CA GLN A 67 8.46 -16.95 -20.02
C GLN A 67 9.69 -17.05 -19.10
N LEU A 68 9.98 -16.00 -18.35
CA LEU A 68 11.17 -15.93 -17.50
C LEU A 68 11.01 -16.75 -16.22
N ALA A 69 9.87 -16.59 -15.53
CA ALA A 69 9.67 -17.06 -14.16
C ALA A 69 8.63 -18.19 -14.05
N GLY A 70 7.99 -18.61 -15.16
CA GLY A 70 6.83 -19.51 -15.14
C GLY A 70 6.98 -20.79 -14.32
N ASN A 71 8.19 -21.38 -14.31
CA ASN A 71 8.46 -22.62 -13.58
C ASN A 71 8.90 -22.42 -12.12
N ARG A 72 9.05 -21.17 -11.66
CA ARG A 72 9.48 -20.88 -10.29
C ARG A 72 8.28 -21.00 -9.35
N THR A 73 8.48 -21.66 -8.22
CA THR A 73 7.46 -21.78 -7.17
C THR A 73 7.43 -20.51 -6.32
N VAL A 74 6.24 -19.96 -6.11
CA VAL A 74 6.00 -18.73 -5.35
C VAL A 74 4.87 -18.95 -4.34
N PRO A 75 4.90 -18.25 -3.18
CA PRO A 75 3.77 -18.19 -2.29
C PRO A 75 2.66 -17.32 -2.89
N VAL A 76 1.42 -17.79 -2.81
CA VAL A 76 0.23 -17.07 -3.25
C VAL A 76 -0.77 -17.06 -2.12
N GLU A 77 -1.21 -15.87 -1.74
CA GLU A 77 -2.33 -15.65 -0.85
C GLU A 77 -3.63 -16.00 -1.57
N LEU A 78 -4.49 -16.76 -0.90
CA LEU A 78 -5.79 -17.19 -1.39
C LEU A 78 -6.90 -16.65 -0.50
N GLY A 79 -7.87 -15.97 -1.10
CA GLY A 79 -8.96 -15.28 -0.40
C GLY A 79 -9.04 -13.80 -0.80
N ALA A 80 -10.14 -13.14 -0.47
CA ALA A 80 -10.32 -11.73 -0.84
C ALA A 80 -9.40 -10.80 -0.01
N ARG A 81 -9.21 -11.13 1.27
CA ARG A 81 -8.38 -10.37 2.22
C ARG A 81 -7.69 -11.32 3.20
N TYR A 82 -6.48 -10.99 3.65
CA TYR A 82 -5.78 -11.78 4.68
C TYR A 82 -6.41 -11.72 6.08
N THR A 83 -7.41 -10.85 6.26
CA THR A 83 -8.22 -10.75 7.48
C THR A 83 -9.41 -11.72 7.49
N ASP A 84 -9.71 -12.37 6.36
CA ASP A 84 -10.87 -13.26 6.23
C ASP A 84 -10.55 -14.66 6.77
N GLN A 85 -11.57 -15.37 7.29
CA GLN A 85 -11.39 -16.68 7.94
C GLN A 85 -10.99 -17.80 6.97
N ASP A 86 -11.37 -17.67 5.71
CA ASP A 86 -11.04 -18.61 4.62
C ASP A 86 -9.71 -18.29 3.93
N TRP A 87 -8.99 -17.27 4.41
CA TRP A 87 -7.67 -16.96 3.88
C TRP A 87 -6.67 -18.08 4.15
N SER A 88 -5.85 -18.37 3.14
CA SER A 88 -4.73 -19.31 3.25
C SER A 88 -3.60 -18.89 2.34
N GLN A 89 -2.43 -19.50 2.52
CA GLN A 89 -1.30 -19.34 1.61
C GLN A 89 -0.94 -20.71 1.02
N ASN A 90 -0.77 -20.76 -0.30
CA ASN A 90 -0.35 -21.97 -1.01
C ASN A 90 0.85 -21.70 -1.90
N LEU A 91 1.70 -22.72 -2.05
CA LEU A 91 2.79 -22.71 -3.01
C LEU A 91 2.30 -23.20 -4.36
N MET A 92 2.57 -22.44 -5.42
CA MET A 92 2.32 -22.84 -6.80
C MET A 92 3.35 -22.24 -7.74
N THR A 93 3.40 -22.71 -8.98
CA THR A 93 4.29 -22.09 -9.97
C THR A 93 3.75 -20.74 -10.41
N VAL A 94 4.62 -19.81 -10.84
CA VAL A 94 4.19 -18.53 -11.45
C VAL A 94 3.25 -18.78 -12.64
N ALA A 95 3.52 -19.80 -13.45
CA ALA A 95 2.66 -20.16 -14.58
C ALA A 95 1.28 -20.64 -14.15
N GLU A 96 1.19 -21.41 -13.07
CA GLU A 96 -0.10 -21.81 -12.49
C GLU A 96 -0.85 -20.59 -11.92
N PHE A 97 -0.15 -19.73 -11.18
CA PHE A 97 -0.71 -18.49 -10.63
C PHE A 97 -1.32 -17.60 -11.72
N ILE A 98 -0.55 -17.33 -12.79
CA ILE A 98 -1.01 -16.50 -13.90
C ILE A 98 -2.27 -17.08 -14.54
N ARG A 99 -2.26 -18.37 -14.89
CA ARG A 99 -3.41 -19.02 -15.55
C ARG A 99 -4.67 -19.06 -14.68
N ARG A 100 -4.50 -19.28 -13.37
CA ARG A 100 -5.63 -19.46 -12.45
C ARG A 100 -6.24 -18.14 -11.99
N PHE A 101 -5.43 -17.10 -11.82
CA PHE A 101 -5.87 -15.87 -11.17
C PHE A 101 -5.74 -14.64 -12.06
N VAL A 102 -4.61 -14.48 -12.76
CA VAL A 102 -4.37 -13.27 -13.58
C VAL A 102 -5.19 -13.29 -14.86
N GLU A 103 -5.12 -14.38 -15.63
CA GLU A 103 -5.86 -14.52 -16.90
C GLU A 103 -7.38 -14.64 -16.70
N GLN A 104 -7.80 -15.14 -15.53
CA GLN A 104 -9.22 -15.26 -15.17
C GLN A 104 -9.76 -14.04 -14.42
N GLU A 105 -8.94 -13.00 -14.23
CA GLU A 105 -9.28 -11.80 -13.44
C GLU A 105 -9.88 -12.12 -12.06
N ASN A 106 -9.37 -13.15 -11.39
CA ASN A 106 -9.87 -13.63 -10.11
C ASN A 106 -9.09 -13.00 -8.95
N PRO A 107 -9.65 -12.02 -8.21
CA PRO A 107 -8.95 -11.28 -7.16
C PRO A 107 -8.56 -12.12 -5.95
N ASN A 108 -9.05 -13.36 -5.85
CA ASN A 108 -8.78 -14.25 -4.71
C ASN A 108 -7.39 -14.91 -4.78
N GLY A 109 -6.51 -14.50 -5.70
CA GLY A 109 -5.13 -14.96 -5.76
C GLY A 109 -4.17 -13.79 -5.86
N TYR A 110 -3.28 -13.67 -4.89
CA TYR A 110 -2.31 -12.58 -4.85
C TYR A 110 -0.91 -13.08 -4.50
N LEU A 111 0.07 -12.85 -5.39
CA LEU A 111 1.49 -13.00 -5.06
C LEU A 111 1.90 -11.72 -4.33
N ALA A 112 1.76 -11.75 -3.01
CA ALA A 112 2.02 -10.61 -2.14
C ALA A 112 3.30 -10.83 -1.31
N GLN A 113 3.99 -9.73 -1.01
CA GLN A 113 5.08 -9.67 -0.05
C GLN A 113 6.14 -10.77 -0.19
N HIS A 114 6.56 -11.06 -1.43
CA HIS A 114 7.56 -12.09 -1.71
C HIS A 114 8.88 -11.50 -2.19
N GLN A 115 10.02 -11.96 -1.67
CA GLN A 115 11.37 -11.59 -2.10
C GLN A 115 11.74 -12.24 -3.44
N LEU A 116 10.93 -11.97 -4.47
CA LEU A 116 11.03 -12.58 -5.80
C LEU A 116 12.38 -12.29 -6.47
N PHE A 117 12.98 -11.14 -6.18
CA PHE A 117 14.22 -10.67 -6.80
C PHE A 117 15.46 -11.41 -6.32
N ASP A 118 15.43 -11.96 -5.10
CA ASP A 118 16.51 -12.83 -4.63
C ASP A 118 16.33 -14.25 -5.16
N GLN A 119 15.09 -14.67 -5.41
CA GLN A 119 14.79 -15.92 -6.09
C GLN A 119 15.14 -15.85 -7.60
N ILE A 120 14.90 -14.72 -8.26
CA ILE A 120 15.03 -14.54 -9.72
C ILE A 120 15.89 -13.31 -10.00
N PRO A 121 17.23 -13.45 -9.96
CA PRO A 121 18.16 -12.33 -10.14
C PRO A 121 17.98 -11.58 -11.47
N GLU A 122 17.52 -12.23 -12.54
CA GLU A 122 17.25 -11.60 -13.83
C GLU A 122 16.16 -10.51 -13.75
N LEU A 123 15.22 -10.62 -12.79
CA LEU A 123 14.27 -9.54 -12.51
C LEU A 123 14.91 -8.43 -11.68
N LYS A 124 15.89 -8.74 -10.83
CA LYS A 124 16.62 -7.75 -10.02
C LYS A 124 17.43 -6.80 -10.90
N GLU A 125 17.95 -7.28 -12.03
CA GLU A 125 18.66 -6.47 -13.03
C GLU A 125 17.78 -5.41 -13.71
N ASP A 126 16.45 -5.54 -13.63
CA ASP A 126 15.50 -4.62 -14.27
C ASP A 126 15.03 -3.48 -13.36
N ILE A 127 15.50 -3.45 -12.11
CA ILE A 127 15.17 -2.45 -11.11
C ILE A 127 16.46 -1.89 -10.48
N GLY A 128 16.34 -0.75 -9.81
CA GLY A 128 17.41 -0.19 -8.97
C GLY A 128 16.88 0.07 -7.56
N ILE A 129 17.77 0.46 -6.65
CA ILE A 129 17.34 1.00 -5.35
C ILE A 129 17.17 2.51 -5.51
N PRO A 130 16.01 3.10 -5.16
CA PRO A 130 15.85 4.55 -5.24
C PRO A 130 16.91 5.28 -4.41
N ASP A 131 17.60 6.27 -4.99
CA ASP A 131 18.68 7.02 -4.33
C ASP A 131 18.29 7.59 -2.96
N TYR A 132 17.02 7.88 -2.74
CA TYR A 132 16.48 8.39 -1.48
C TYR A 132 16.69 7.43 -0.29
N CYS A 133 16.85 6.12 -0.53
CA CYS A 133 17.16 5.14 0.52
C CYS A 133 18.52 5.40 1.18
N CYS A 134 19.46 6.08 0.52
CA CYS A 134 20.77 6.42 1.12
C CYS A 134 20.67 7.41 2.29
N LEU A 135 19.50 8.00 2.52
CA LEU A 135 19.20 8.85 3.67
C LEU A 135 18.86 8.04 4.93
N GLY A 136 18.72 6.71 4.78
CA GLY A 136 18.54 5.75 5.87
C GLY A 136 19.81 5.58 6.71
N LYS A 137 19.67 4.82 7.78
CA LYS A 137 20.76 4.45 8.70
C LYS A 137 21.39 3.11 8.36
N ASN A 138 20.64 2.23 7.72
CA ASN A 138 21.09 0.86 7.44
C ASN A 138 21.81 0.79 6.08
N ASP A 139 22.62 -0.25 5.92
CA ASP A 139 23.31 -0.52 4.66
C ASP A 139 22.32 -0.94 3.56
N GLU A 140 22.72 -0.76 2.29
CA GLU A 140 21.88 -1.06 1.13
C GLU A 140 21.48 -2.55 1.09
N GLU A 141 22.34 -3.44 1.57
CA GLU A 141 22.08 -4.88 1.65
C GLU A 141 20.98 -5.26 2.64
N GLU A 142 20.60 -4.37 3.57
CA GLU A 142 19.51 -4.60 4.52
C GLU A 142 18.13 -4.19 3.95
N ILE A 143 18.09 -3.58 2.76
CA ILE A 143 16.84 -3.17 2.12
C ILE A 143 16.09 -4.42 1.66
N THR A 144 14.90 -4.63 2.22
CA THR A 144 14.05 -5.75 1.80
C THR A 144 13.24 -5.35 0.57
N ILE A 145 13.38 -6.11 -0.52
CA ILE A 145 12.71 -5.84 -1.79
C ILE A 145 11.64 -6.91 -2.03
N ASN A 146 10.37 -6.51 -2.04
CA ASN A 146 9.25 -7.43 -2.24
C ASN A 146 8.50 -7.14 -3.55
N ALA A 147 8.04 -8.21 -4.19
CA ALA A 147 7.13 -8.17 -5.33
C ALA A 147 5.67 -8.27 -4.88
N TRP A 148 4.82 -7.56 -5.60
CA TRP A 148 3.36 -7.56 -5.41
C TRP A 148 2.70 -7.71 -6.79
N PHE A 149 2.24 -8.91 -7.12
CA PHE A 149 1.68 -9.22 -8.44
C PHE A 149 0.32 -9.90 -8.31
N GLY A 150 -0.69 -9.32 -8.96
CA GLY A 150 -2.04 -9.88 -8.94
C GLY A 150 -2.98 -9.29 -10.02
N PRO A 151 -4.15 -9.92 -10.20
CA PRO A 151 -5.20 -9.38 -11.06
C PRO A 151 -5.82 -8.10 -10.50
N SER A 152 -6.71 -7.49 -11.27
CA SER A 152 -7.56 -6.40 -10.78
C SER A 152 -8.38 -6.84 -9.57
N GLY A 153 -8.59 -5.95 -8.61
CA GLY A 153 -9.40 -6.18 -7.43
C GLY A 153 -8.68 -6.84 -6.24
N THR A 154 -7.39 -7.19 -6.33
CA THR A 154 -6.64 -7.61 -5.14
C THR A 154 -6.60 -6.49 -4.11
N ILE A 155 -6.76 -6.85 -2.83
CA ILE A 155 -6.83 -5.92 -1.72
C ILE A 155 -5.76 -6.28 -0.68
N SER A 156 -5.00 -5.30 -0.25
CA SER A 156 -4.26 -5.33 1.01
C SER A 156 -5.05 -4.51 2.04
N PRO A 157 -5.70 -5.15 3.02
CA PRO A 157 -6.35 -4.50 4.15
C PRO A 157 -5.49 -3.40 4.80
N LEU A 158 -6.14 -2.47 5.49
CA LEU A 158 -5.48 -1.34 6.12
C LEU A 158 -4.52 -1.81 7.22
N HIS A 159 -3.23 -1.57 7.04
CA HIS A 159 -2.18 -1.97 7.99
C HIS A 159 -1.05 -0.96 8.04
N GLN A 160 -0.14 -1.11 9.01
CA GLN A 160 1.09 -0.33 9.14
C GLN A 160 2.32 -1.24 9.16
N ASP A 161 3.40 -0.73 8.57
CA ASP A 161 4.71 -1.39 8.54
C ASP A 161 5.71 -0.66 9.45
N PRO A 162 6.70 -1.37 10.03
CA PRO A 162 7.67 -0.78 10.94
C PRO A 162 8.75 0.07 10.23
N GLN A 163 8.96 -0.13 8.93
CA GLN A 163 10.02 0.50 8.14
C GLN A 163 9.48 1.58 7.20
N GLN A 164 10.37 2.44 6.70
CA GLN A 164 10.07 3.30 5.56
C GLN A 164 9.83 2.43 4.34
N ASN A 165 8.92 2.83 3.46
CA ASN A 165 8.61 2.05 2.26
C ASN A 165 8.53 2.94 1.01
N PHE A 166 9.22 2.54 -0.06
CA PHE A 166 8.92 3.01 -1.40
C PHE A 166 8.16 1.94 -2.17
N LEU A 167 6.91 2.21 -2.50
CA LEU A 167 6.10 1.37 -3.38
C LEU A 167 6.19 1.90 -4.81
N VAL A 168 6.94 1.22 -5.67
CA VAL A 168 7.07 1.52 -7.10
C VAL A 168 5.98 0.78 -7.88
N GLN A 169 5.22 1.50 -8.70
CA GLN A 169 4.24 0.88 -9.59
C GLN A 169 4.85 0.59 -10.96
N VAL A 170 4.80 -0.68 -11.39
CA VAL A 170 5.40 -1.12 -12.66
C VAL A 170 4.34 -1.42 -13.72
N MET A 171 3.31 -2.17 -13.36
CA MET A 171 2.19 -2.51 -14.25
C MET A 171 0.86 -2.16 -13.58
N GLY A 172 -0.11 -1.70 -14.38
CA GLY A 172 -1.46 -1.37 -13.89
C GLY A 172 -1.48 -0.20 -12.90
N ARG A 173 -2.65 0.04 -12.30
CA ARG A 173 -2.87 1.12 -11.32
C ARG A 173 -3.36 0.58 -9.99
N LYS A 174 -3.00 1.27 -8.90
CA LYS A 174 -3.49 0.97 -7.54
C LYS A 174 -4.14 2.20 -6.93
N TYR A 175 -5.30 2.02 -6.32
CA TYR A 175 -5.87 2.98 -5.39
C TYR A 175 -5.27 2.74 -4.01
N ILE A 176 -4.82 3.81 -3.36
CA ILE A 176 -4.16 3.76 -2.08
C ILE A 176 -4.77 4.82 -1.16
N ARG A 177 -5.13 4.41 0.06
CA ARG A 177 -5.56 5.31 1.14
C ARG A 177 -4.58 5.24 2.29
N LEU A 178 -4.17 6.40 2.79
CA LEU A 178 -3.17 6.57 3.83
C LEU A 178 -3.75 7.29 5.05
N PHE A 179 -3.46 6.79 6.25
CA PHE A 179 -3.75 7.48 7.50
C PHE A 179 -2.48 7.62 8.32
N SER A 180 -2.29 8.80 8.90
CA SER A 180 -1.15 9.06 9.78
C SER A 180 -1.25 8.23 11.08
N PRO A 181 -0.11 7.93 11.72
CA PRO A 181 -0.10 7.14 12.97
C PRO A 181 -0.94 7.74 14.10
N ASP A 182 -1.14 9.07 14.12
CA ASP A 182 -1.98 9.76 15.11
C ASP A 182 -3.49 9.45 14.95
N GLN A 183 -3.91 8.85 13.82
CA GLN A 183 -5.27 8.39 13.60
C GLN A 183 -5.54 7.00 14.17
N SER A 184 -4.52 6.28 14.67
CA SER A 184 -4.61 4.84 15.03
C SER A 184 -5.83 4.49 15.90
N GLU A 185 -6.19 5.32 16.88
CA GLU A 185 -7.35 5.06 17.76
C GLU A 185 -8.69 5.02 17.02
N LYS A 186 -8.77 5.64 15.84
CA LYS A 186 -9.96 5.68 14.98
C LYS A 186 -9.98 4.53 13.96
N LEU A 187 -8.88 3.80 13.83
CA LEU A 187 -8.70 2.71 12.86
C LEU A 187 -8.90 1.33 13.47
N TYR A 188 -9.17 1.24 14.78
CA TYR A 188 -9.49 -0.01 15.48
C TYR A 188 -8.54 -1.17 15.13
N PRO A 189 -7.23 -1.07 15.47
CA PRO A 189 -6.30 -2.18 15.28
C PRO A 189 -6.81 -3.46 15.96
N HIS A 190 -6.45 -4.64 15.46
CA HIS A 190 -6.73 -5.88 16.19
C HIS A 190 -5.96 -5.93 17.51
N GLU A 191 -6.53 -6.55 18.55
CA GLU A 191 -5.87 -6.68 19.85
C GLU A 191 -4.86 -7.83 19.92
N GLY A 192 -4.93 -8.78 18.98
CA GLY A 192 -4.08 -9.98 18.96
C GLY A 192 -2.65 -9.71 18.48
N HIS A 193 -1.67 -10.43 19.05
CA HIS A 193 -0.25 -10.24 18.75
C HIS A 193 0.11 -10.31 17.26
N LEU A 194 -0.57 -11.15 16.47
CA LEU A 194 -0.23 -11.35 15.04
C LEU A 194 -0.79 -10.26 14.12
N LEU A 195 -1.92 -9.64 14.47
CA LEU A 195 -2.63 -8.68 13.60
C LEU A 195 -2.70 -7.27 14.20
N HIS A 196 -1.94 -7.00 15.27
CA HIS A 196 -1.97 -5.70 15.96
C HIS A 196 -1.60 -4.49 15.07
N ASN A 197 -0.93 -4.74 13.95
CA ASN A 197 -0.61 -3.74 12.95
C ASN A 197 -1.66 -3.64 11.83
N THR A 198 -2.76 -4.38 11.90
CA THR A 198 -3.86 -4.40 10.92
C THR A 198 -5.14 -3.84 11.56
N SER A 199 -5.89 -3.05 10.78
CA SER A 199 -7.17 -2.47 11.16
C SER A 199 -8.28 -3.51 11.01
N GLN A 200 -9.25 -3.48 11.93
CA GLN A 200 -10.48 -4.27 11.82
C GLN A 200 -11.48 -3.68 10.80
N VAL A 201 -11.22 -2.48 10.28
CA VAL A 201 -12.16 -1.72 9.44
C VAL A 201 -11.93 -2.05 7.97
N ASP A 202 -13.01 -2.38 7.27
CA ASP A 202 -13.06 -2.32 5.81
C ASP A 202 -13.09 -0.87 5.36
N VAL A 203 -12.04 -0.41 4.70
CA VAL A 203 -11.86 1.01 4.35
C VAL A 203 -12.89 1.51 3.35
N GLU A 204 -13.36 0.64 2.45
CA GLU A 204 -14.28 1.03 1.38
C GLU A 204 -15.75 0.76 1.72
N ASP A 205 -16.01 -0.12 2.67
CA ASP A 205 -17.35 -0.39 3.22
C ASP A 205 -17.32 -0.50 4.76
N PRO A 206 -17.06 0.62 5.48
CA PRO A 206 -16.87 0.59 6.92
C PRO A 206 -18.19 0.37 7.68
N ASP A 207 -18.22 -0.62 8.57
CA ASP A 207 -19.29 -0.76 9.56
C ASP A 207 -19.17 0.34 10.63
N LEU A 208 -19.82 1.49 10.38
CA LEU A 208 -19.80 2.64 11.29
C LEU A 208 -20.63 2.44 12.56
N VAL A 209 -21.45 1.39 12.65
CA VAL A 209 -22.11 1.01 13.91
C VAL A 209 -21.09 0.39 14.85
N LYS A 210 -20.25 -0.51 14.32
CA LYS A 210 -19.17 -1.16 15.08
C LYS A 210 -17.95 -0.26 15.27
N PHE A 211 -17.62 0.56 14.28
CA PHE A 211 -16.40 1.39 14.22
C PHE A 211 -16.71 2.89 14.06
N PRO A 212 -17.51 3.51 14.95
CA PRO A 212 -18.02 4.87 14.75
C PRO A 212 -16.94 5.95 14.64
N LYS A 213 -15.77 5.77 15.28
CA LYS A 213 -14.68 6.75 15.22
C LYS A 213 -14.04 6.85 13.83
N PHE A 214 -14.17 5.82 12.99
CA PHE A 214 -13.56 5.78 11.66
C PHE A 214 -14.07 6.90 10.75
N LYS A 215 -15.34 7.30 10.90
CA LYS A 215 -15.96 8.43 10.16
C LYS A 215 -15.17 9.74 10.30
N ALA A 216 -14.47 9.92 11.42
CA ALA A 216 -13.69 11.13 11.72
C ALA A 216 -12.16 10.95 11.50
N ALA A 217 -11.72 9.84 10.90
CA ALA A 217 -10.31 9.60 10.60
C ALA A 217 -9.89 10.39 9.36
N ALA A 218 -8.93 11.29 9.51
CA ALA A 218 -8.39 12.06 8.38
C ALA A 218 -7.47 11.17 7.53
N PHE A 219 -7.58 11.28 6.21
CA PHE A 219 -6.81 10.44 5.28
C PHE A 219 -6.29 11.21 4.07
N GLN A 220 -5.32 10.60 3.39
CA GLN A 220 -4.83 11.00 2.09
C GLN A 220 -5.01 9.87 1.07
N ASP A 221 -5.52 10.17 -0.11
CA ASP A 221 -5.69 9.20 -1.19
C ASP A 221 -4.80 9.49 -2.40
N CYS A 222 -4.40 8.46 -3.12
CA CYS A 222 -3.87 8.58 -4.47
C CYS A 222 -4.25 7.36 -5.35
N ILE A 223 -4.21 7.58 -6.66
CA ILE A 223 -4.06 6.51 -7.64
C ILE A 223 -2.60 6.52 -8.05
N LEU A 224 -1.90 5.42 -7.83
CA LEU A 224 -0.51 5.21 -8.21
C LEU A 224 -0.46 4.53 -9.57
N SER A 225 0.25 5.13 -10.51
CA SER A 225 0.34 4.72 -11.92
C SER A 225 1.74 4.24 -12.30
N PRO A 226 1.91 3.48 -13.40
CA PRO A 226 3.22 2.98 -13.80
C PRO A 226 4.29 4.07 -13.91
N GLY A 227 5.45 3.83 -13.28
CA GLY A 227 6.58 4.77 -13.22
C GLY A 227 6.52 5.77 -12.05
N GLU A 228 5.43 5.80 -11.28
CA GLU A 228 5.36 6.56 -10.04
C GLU A 228 5.85 5.73 -8.84
N VAL A 229 6.40 6.42 -7.83
CA VAL A 229 6.85 5.82 -6.57
C VAL A 229 6.12 6.48 -5.41
N LEU A 230 5.40 5.71 -4.59
CA LEU A 230 4.82 6.21 -3.36
C LEU A 230 5.80 6.01 -2.20
N PHE A 231 6.18 7.11 -1.56
CA PHE A 231 6.80 7.08 -0.24
C PHE A 231 5.72 6.91 0.84
N ILE A 232 5.80 5.81 1.57
CA ILE A 232 4.97 5.51 2.75
C ILE A 232 5.90 5.62 3.97
N PRO A 233 5.71 6.62 4.83
CA PRO A 233 6.53 6.77 6.02
C PRO A 233 6.36 5.57 6.97
N ALA A 234 7.39 5.27 7.76
CA ALA A 234 7.29 4.24 8.79
C ALA A 234 6.06 4.44 9.69
N SER A 235 5.36 3.35 9.99
CA SER A 235 4.10 3.31 10.77
C SER A 235 2.90 4.03 10.13
N TYR A 236 2.98 4.52 8.90
CA TYR A 236 1.76 4.98 8.21
C TYR A 236 0.83 3.81 7.91
N TRP A 237 -0.44 4.00 8.25
CA TRP A 237 -1.48 3.08 7.87
C TRP A 237 -1.77 3.23 6.39
N HIS A 238 -1.79 2.13 5.65
CA HIS A 238 -2.04 2.13 4.23
C HIS A 238 -2.96 0.97 3.82
N TYR A 239 -3.95 1.31 3.01
CA TYR A 239 -4.86 0.38 2.34
C TYR A 239 -4.57 0.45 0.84
N VAL A 240 -4.57 -0.70 0.18
CA VAL A 240 -4.24 -0.79 -1.25
C VAL A 240 -5.25 -1.67 -1.97
N ARG A 241 -5.77 -1.20 -3.11
CA ARG A 241 -6.57 -2.00 -4.05
C ARG A 241 -6.05 -1.87 -5.47
N ALA A 242 -5.83 -3.00 -6.15
CA ALA A 242 -5.50 -3.01 -7.56
C ALA A 242 -6.74 -2.62 -8.40
N LEU A 243 -6.57 -1.66 -9.31
CA LEU A 243 -7.61 -1.22 -10.25
C LEU A 243 -7.56 -1.98 -11.57
N GLU A 244 -6.41 -2.58 -11.86
CA GLU A 244 -6.05 -3.33 -13.07
C GLU A 244 -5.13 -4.48 -12.64
N THR A 245 -4.86 -5.43 -13.54
CA THR A 245 -3.74 -6.37 -13.33
C THR A 245 -2.47 -5.59 -13.04
N SER A 246 -1.91 -5.81 -11.86
CA SER A 246 -0.95 -4.91 -11.23
C SER A 246 0.32 -5.64 -10.83
N PHE A 247 1.46 -4.99 -11.07
CA PHE A 247 2.76 -5.37 -10.53
C PHE A 247 3.39 -4.17 -9.85
N SER A 248 3.74 -4.31 -8.57
CA SER A 248 4.46 -3.29 -7.79
C SER A 248 5.71 -3.90 -7.15
N VAL A 249 6.70 -3.04 -6.88
CA VAL A 249 7.93 -3.40 -6.16
C VAL A 249 8.01 -2.51 -4.93
N SER A 250 8.13 -3.10 -3.74
CA SER A 250 8.33 -2.33 -2.50
C SER A 250 9.76 -2.43 -2.00
N PHE A 251 10.31 -1.33 -1.50
CA PHE A 251 11.63 -1.26 -0.88
C PHE A 251 11.46 -0.84 0.58
N TRP A 252 11.71 -1.74 1.51
CA TRP A 252 11.62 -1.47 2.95
C TRP A 252 13.01 -1.12 3.49
N TRP A 253 13.13 0.07 4.09
CA TRP A 253 14.39 0.65 4.52
C TRP A 253 14.23 1.44 5.84
N SER A 254 15.34 1.74 6.51
CA SER A 254 15.37 2.36 7.85
C SER A 254 16.43 3.44 7.96
#